data_AF-A0A8S3QAQ8-F1
#
_entry.id   AF-A0A8S3QAQ8-F1
#
_cell.length_a   1.000
_cell.length_b   1.000
_cell.length_c   1.000
_cell.angle_alpha   90.00
_cell.angle_beta   90.00
_cell.angle_gamma   90.00
#
_symmetry.space_group_name_H-M   'P 1'
#
loop_
_entity.id
_entity.type
_entity.pdbx_description
1 polymer ?
#
loop_
_entity_poly.entity_id
_entity_poly.type
_entity_poly.pdbx_seq_one_letter_code
_entity_poly.pdbx_strand_id
1 'polypeptide(L)'
;MENLTTTTNRTEVANGTEVLKPEQEKPVMMSILEIIEQSTCPDNCSGNGICQEGVCRCDHDFFGIDCSNEKTKAPLIETSAFESICDSSKRPCKTIIIPGLDFYPENLTCKFRPFQFMENETHIEYQEKEEAFTNRGIYRSLFLMFCEIPDSRSRRSADLSTIANGYFISISNDGLNFTEELAVVSFDARCYSCNITGVCCTKEYKLDCPLRKIKVADDEDNTINIGIGIGVGVVVILFIAGVMFVYFRKRNKKTHRGYDFSKEHIAMSDTQKDQQLQE
;
A
#
# COMPACT_ATOMS: atom_id res chain seq x y z
N MET A 1 -43.62 12.44 -89.58
CA MET A 1 -44.51 11.47 -88.91
C MET A 1 -44.74 11.99 -87.51
N GLU A 2 -45.96 12.47 -87.33
CA GLU A 2 -46.53 12.97 -86.08
C GLU A 2 -46.66 11.86 -85.05
N ASN A 3 -46.74 12.22 -83.77
CA ASN A 3 -47.81 11.75 -82.90
C ASN A 3 -48.03 12.71 -81.71
N LEU A 4 -49.17 13.42 -81.77
CA LEU A 4 -50.03 13.88 -80.67
C LEU A 4 -50.36 12.67 -79.75
N THR A 5 -50.73 12.73 -78.46
CA THR A 5 -51.36 13.69 -77.53
C THR A 5 -51.19 13.02 -76.13
N THR A 6 -51.25 13.66 -74.96
CA THR A 6 -52.49 14.08 -74.29
C THR A 6 -52.12 14.75 -72.96
N THR A 7 -52.85 15.81 -72.62
CA THR A 7 -52.86 16.56 -71.35
C THR A 7 -53.32 15.75 -70.14
N THR A 8 -52.74 16.01 -68.96
CA THR A 8 -53.49 15.95 -67.68
C THR A 8 -52.90 16.97 -66.69
N ASN A 9 -53.71 17.96 -66.30
CA ASN A 9 -53.47 18.82 -65.14
C ASN A 9 -53.94 18.09 -63.88
N ARG A 10 -53.13 18.10 -62.81
CA ARG A 10 -53.66 18.03 -61.43
C ARG A 10 -52.74 18.79 -60.47
N THR A 11 -53.34 19.77 -59.82
CA THR A 11 -52.85 20.58 -58.70
C THR A 11 -52.52 19.72 -57.48
N GLU A 12 -51.32 19.84 -56.90
CA GLU A 12 -51.05 19.48 -55.51
C GLU A 12 -50.15 20.52 -54.81
N VAL A 13 -50.83 21.31 -53.96
CA VAL A 13 -50.47 21.73 -52.61
C VAL A 13 -49.01 22.11 -52.31
N ALA A 14 -48.83 23.40 -52.01
CA ALA A 14 -47.65 23.94 -51.36
C ALA A 14 -47.38 23.22 -50.02
N ASN A 15 -46.21 22.57 -49.92
CA ASN A 15 -45.61 22.23 -48.64
C ASN A 15 -44.26 22.93 -48.56
N GLY A 16 -44.26 24.07 -47.88
CA GLY A 16 -43.05 24.82 -47.55
C GLY A 16 -42.17 23.97 -46.63
N THR A 17 -41.09 23.44 -47.19
CA THR A 17 -39.96 22.97 -46.41
C THR A 17 -38.80 23.85 -46.82
N GLU A 18 -38.49 24.81 -45.97
CA GLU A 18 -37.30 25.66 -46.11
C GLU A 18 -36.09 24.73 -45.94
N VAL A 19 -35.52 24.30 -47.06
CA VAL A 19 -34.25 23.56 -47.06
C VAL A 19 -33.19 24.54 -46.58
N LEU A 20 -32.81 24.43 -45.31
CA LEU A 20 -31.60 25.05 -44.77
C LEU A 20 -30.44 24.62 -45.65
N LYS A 21 -29.98 25.56 -46.47
CA LYS A 21 -28.83 25.43 -47.35
C LYS A 21 -27.62 25.09 -46.47
N PRO A 22 -26.80 24.07 -46.81
CA PRO A 22 -25.58 23.82 -46.06
C PRO A 22 -24.71 25.06 -46.11
N GLU A 23 -24.34 25.60 -44.95
CA GLU A 23 -23.29 26.60 -44.83
C GLU A 23 -22.04 26.01 -45.49
N GLN A 24 -21.66 26.56 -46.64
CA GLN A 24 -20.36 26.29 -47.22
C GLN A 24 -19.33 26.75 -46.20
N GLU A 25 -18.61 25.81 -45.58
CA GLU A 25 -17.36 26.08 -44.90
C GLU A 25 -16.46 26.84 -45.87
N LYS A 26 -16.35 28.15 -45.64
CA LYS A 26 -15.50 29.03 -46.42
C LYS A 26 -14.06 28.56 -46.18
N PRO A 27 -13.25 28.30 -47.22
CA PRO A 27 -11.88 27.91 -47.02
C PRO A 27 -11.18 29.02 -46.22
N VAL A 28 -10.68 28.67 -45.04
CA VAL A 28 -9.88 29.56 -44.20
C VAL A 28 -8.59 29.81 -44.97
N MET A 29 -8.49 30.98 -45.60
CA MET A 29 -7.27 31.41 -46.27
C MET A 29 -6.32 31.92 -45.21
N MET A 30 -5.44 31.03 -44.73
CA MET A 30 -4.38 31.40 -43.80
C MET A 30 -3.44 32.41 -44.45
N SER A 31 -3.05 33.42 -43.68
CA SER A 31 -2.03 34.38 -44.07
C SER A 31 -0.65 33.70 -44.12
N ILE A 32 0.26 34.26 -44.92
CA ILE A 32 1.67 33.80 -44.95
C ILE A 32 2.30 33.88 -43.56
N LEU A 33 1.88 34.84 -42.73
CA LEU A 33 2.37 34.97 -41.35
C LEU A 33 1.87 33.82 -40.47
N GLU A 34 0.60 33.41 -40.57
CA GLU A 34 0.06 32.24 -39.87
C GLU A 34 0.72 30.92 -40.33
N ILE A 35 1.08 30.82 -41.62
CA ILE A 35 1.81 29.65 -42.14
C ILE A 35 3.21 29.57 -41.54
N ILE A 36 3.92 30.70 -41.44
CA ILE A 36 5.27 30.74 -40.84
C ILE A 36 5.19 30.46 -39.34
N GLU A 37 4.19 30.98 -38.63
CA GLU A 37 4.00 30.68 -37.21
C GLU A 37 3.70 29.21 -36.97
N GLN A 38 2.83 28.57 -37.76
CA GLN A 38 2.57 27.12 -37.66
C GLN A 38 3.79 26.27 -38.07
N SER A 39 4.57 26.69 -39.07
CA SER A 39 5.76 25.95 -39.51
C SER A 39 6.96 26.05 -38.56
N THR A 40 6.85 26.75 -37.43
CA THR A 40 7.91 26.78 -36.40
C THR A 40 7.84 25.62 -35.43
N CYS A 41 6.68 24.97 -35.27
CA CYS A 41 6.53 23.89 -34.33
C CYS A 41 6.99 22.53 -34.91
N PRO A 42 7.58 21.65 -34.09
CA PRO A 42 7.89 20.27 -34.47
C PRO A 42 6.65 19.57 -35.01
N ASP A 43 6.76 19.02 -36.22
CA ASP A 43 5.72 18.26 -36.93
C ASP A 43 4.32 18.91 -36.92
N ASN A 44 4.26 20.24 -36.88
CA ASN A 44 3.02 21.01 -36.77
C ASN A 44 2.12 20.51 -35.61
N CYS A 45 2.75 20.19 -34.48
CA CYS A 45 2.10 19.61 -33.30
C CYS A 45 1.30 18.33 -33.59
N SER A 46 1.71 17.57 -34.61
CA SER A 46 1.08 16.33 -35.07
C SER A 46 -0.43 16.47 -35.35
N GLY A 47 -0.93 17.69 -35.52
CA GLY A 47 -2.37 17.97 -35.61
C GLY A 47 -3.16 17.84 -34.30
N ASN A 48 -2.50 17.59 -33.16
CA ASN A 48 -3.11 17.38 -31.84
C ASN A 48 -2.80 18.52 -30.86
N GLY A 49 -2.73 19.74 -31.37
CA GLY A 49 -2.44 20.90 -30.55
C GLY A 49 -2.34 22.18 -31.35
N ILE A 50 -2.11 23.27 -30.62
CA ILE A 50 -1.96 24.61 -31.18
C ILE A 50 -0.48 25.00 -31.10
N CYS A 51 0.10 25.37 -32.23
CA CYS A 51 1.44 25.95 -32.27
C CYS A 51 1.38 27.39 -31.76
N GLN A 52 2.15 27.70 -30.72
CA GLN A 52 2.27 29.05 -30.19
C GLN A 52 3.75 29.37 -29.97
N GLU A 53 4.29 30.33 -30.73
CA GLU A 53 5.68 30.79 -30.61
C GLU A 53 6.73 29.65 -30.73
N GLY A 54 6.49 28.67 -31.61
CA GLY A 54 7.39 27.53 -31.81
C GLY A 54 7.28 26.41 -30.76
N VAL A 55 6.31 26.50 -29.84
CA VAL A 55 6.03 25.47 -28.83
C VAL A 55 4.63 24.91 -29.04
N CYS A 56 4.51 23.59 -28.99
CA CYS A 56 3.22 22.92 -29.07
C CYS A 56 2.46 22.95 -27.75
N ARG A 57 1.24 23.48 -27.78
CA ARG A 57 0.27 23.33 -26.70
C ARG A 57 -0.69 22.20 -27.06
N CYS A 58 -0.45 21.02 -26.49
CA CYS A 58 -1.22 19.82 -26.82
C CYS A 58 -2.66 19.87 -26.34
N ASP A 59 -3.53 19.21 -27.10
CA ASP A 59 -4.90 18.92 -26.70
C ASP A 59 -4.94 18.00 -25.48
N HIS A 60 -6.12 17.90 -24.85
CA HIS A 60 -6.28 17.28 -23.53
C HIS A 60 -5.70 15.86 -23.43
N ASP A 61 -5.80 15.06 -24.49
CA ASP A 61 -5.42 13.64 -24.49
C ASP A 61 -3.99 13.40 -25.00
N PHE A 62 -3.28 14.44 -25.42
CA PHE A 62 -1.96 14.34 -26.05
C PHE A 62 -0.85 15.02 -25.25
N PHE A 63 0.38 14.55 -25.44
CA PHE A 63 1.58 15.10 -24.84
C PHE A 63 2.80 14.83 -25.73
N GLY A 64 3.96 15.32 -25.30
CA GLY A 64 5.20 15.25 -26.07
C GLY A 64 5.58 16.61 -26.66
N ILE A 65 6.75 16.68 -27.29
CA ILE A 65 7.27 17.93 -27.87
C ILE A 65 6.45 18.40 -29.08
N ASP A 66 5.81 17.46 -29.75
CA ASP A 66 5.05 17.59 -30.98
C ASP A 66 3.60 17.06 -30.84
N CYS A 67 3.14 16.76 -29.62
CA CYS A 67 1.81 16.21 -29.34
C CYS A 67 1.47 14.90 -30.07
N SER A 68 2.47 14.10 -30.43
CA SER A 68 2.27 12.80 -31.07
C SER A 68 1.83 11.69 -30.10
N ASN A 69 2.08 11.84 -28.80
CA ASN A 69 1.84 10.79 -27.80
C ASN A 69 0.49 10.94 -27.11
N GLU A 70 -0.23 9.84 -26.95
CA GLU A 70 -1.52 9.79 -26.24
C GLU A 70 -1.33 9.41 -24.77
N LYS A 71 -1.98 10.15 -23.85
CA LYS A 71 -1.88 9.94 -22.40
C LYS A 71 -2.43 8.60 -21.92
N THR A 72 -3.36 8.02 -22.67
CA THR A 72 -4.01 6.73 -22.38
C THR A 72 -3.21 5.53 -22.90
N LYS A 73 -2.22 5.75 -23.78
CA LYS A 73 -1.36 4.67 -24.26
C LYS A 73 -0.29 4.35 -23.22
N ALA A 74 -0.06 3.05 -23.02
CA ALA A 74 1.05 2.58 -22.21
C ALA A 74 2.39 3.06 -22.81
N PRO A 75 3.38 3.43 -21.98
CA PRO A 75 4.67 3.87 -22.48
C PRO A 75 5.45 2.72 -23.15
N LEU A 76 6.45 3.07 -23.96
CA LEU A 76 7.33 2.09 -24.59
C LEU A 76 8.50 1.77 -23.65
N ILE A 77 8.77 0.49 -23.40
CA ILE A 77 9.87 0.07 -22.53
C ILE A 77 11.02 -0.47 -23.37
N GLU A 78 12.24 0.02 -23.10
CA GLU A 78 13.46 -0.49 -23.72
C GLU A 78 13.97 -1.71 -22.95
N THR A 79 13.44 -2.88 -23.26
CA THR A 79 13.76 -4.13 -22.53
C THR A 79 15.23 -4.55 -22.65
N SER A 80 15.92 -4.15 -23.73
CA SER A 80 17.34 -4.47 -23.91
C SER A 80 18.27 -3.73 -22.94
N ALA A 81 17.83 -2.57 -22.43
CA ALA A 81 18.55 -1.76 -21.45
C ALA A 81 18.08 -2.00 -20.01
N PHE A 82 17.11 -2.89 -19.79
CA PHE A 82 16.52 -3.13 -18.48
C PHE A 82 17.35 -4.14 -17.66
N GLU A 83 17.69 -3.77 -16.42
CA GLU A 83 18.35 -4.68 -15.47
C GLU A 83 17.32 -5.51 -14.69
N SER A 84 17.27 -6.81 -14.97
CA SER A 84 16.32 -7.76 -14.35
C SER A 84 16.78 -8.34 -13.01
N ILE A 85 18.01 -8.10 -12.60
CA ILE A 85 18.61 -8.69 -11.39
C ILE A 85 19.17 -7.59 -10.50
N CYS A 86 18.87 -7.68 -9.20
CA CYS A 86 19.42 -6.82 -8.17
C CYS A 86 20.16 -7.63 -7.09
N ASP A 87 21.46 -7.35 -6.94
CA ASP A 87 22.30 -7.91 -5.88
C ASP A 87 22.16 -7.07 -4.60
N SER A 88 21.34 -7.56 -3.68
CA SER A 88 21.05 -6.93 -2.39
C SER A 88 22.25 -6.86 -1.45
N SER A 89 23.32 -7.62 -1.72
CA SER A 89 24.56 -7.54 -0.97
C SER A 89 25.39 -6.29 -1.32
N LYS A 90 25.17 -5.73 -2.51
CA LYS A 90 25.90 -4.55 -3.01
C LYS A 90 25.12 -3.25 -2.85
N ARG A 91 23.80 -3.30 -3.00
CA ARG A 91 22.93 -2.11 -2.95
C ARG A 91 21.54 -2.42 -2.40
N PRO A 92 20.87 -1.45 -1.77
CA PRO A 92 19.46 -1.62 -1.41
C PRO A 92 18.62 -1.71 -2.69
N CYS A 93 17.96 -2.85 -2.90
CA CYS A 93 17.07 -3.11 -4.03
C CYS A 93 15.70 -2.41 -3.85
N LYS A 94 15.73 -1.08 -3.65
CA LYS A 94 14.53 -0.26 -3.42
C LYS A 94 14.05 0.47 -4.66
N THR A 95 14.96 0.82 -5.57
CA THR A 95 14.65 1.60 -6.77
C THR A 95 14.94 0.75 -8.00
N ILE A 96 13.97 0.72 -8.90
CA ILE A 96 14.02 0.01 -10.17
C ILE A 96 14.06 1.06 -11.26
N ILE A 97 15.04 0.94 -12.13
CA ILE A 97 15.26 1.86 -13.25
C ILE A 97 14.54 1.29 -14.46
N ILE A 98 13.60 2.05 -15.02
CA ILE A 98 12.84 1.68 -16.20
C ILE A 98 13.26 2.58 -17.36
N PRO A 99 14.13 2.09 -18.27
CA PRO A 99 14.44 2.78 -19.51
C PRO A 99 13.28 2.61 -20.50
N GLY A 100 13.01 3.65 -21.28
CA GLY A 100 11.89 3.64 -22.23
C GLY A 100 11.58 5.01 -22.78
N LEU A 101 10.41 5.18 -23.38
CA LEU A 101 9.94 6.41 -24.03
C LEU A 101 8.48 6.66 -23.66
N ASP A 102 8.01 7.87 -23.98
CA ASP A 102 6.60 8.25 -23.89
C ASP A 102 6.03 8.12 -22.48
N PHE A 103 6.83 8.47 -21.48
CA PHE A 103 6.38 8.54 -20.09
C PHE A 103 5.58 9.82 -19.84
N TYR A 104 4.31 9.68 -19.43
CA TYR A 104 3.44 10.79 -19.07
C TYR A 104 3.50 11.08 -17.56
N PRO A 105 4.10 12.20 -17.10
CA PRO A 105 4.46 12.37 -15.68
C PRO A 105 3.29 12.48 -14.69
N GLU A 106 2.10 12.89 -15.13
CA GLU A 106 0.99 13.20 -14.21
C GLU A 106 0.39 11.94 -13.58
N ASN A 107 0.17 10.90 -14.38
CA ASN A 107 -0.47 9.64 -14.00
C ASN A 107 0.45 8.40 -14.17
N LEU A 108 1.76 8.62 -14.30
CA LEU A 108 2.74 7.55 -14.38
C LEU A 108 2.62 6.59 -13.18
N THR A 109 2.33 5.33 -13.45
CA THR A 109 1.99 4.31 -12.44
C THR A 109 2.82 3.05 -12.66
N CYS A 110 3.41 2.54 -11.58
CA CYS A 110 4.05 1.23 -11.54
C CYS A 110 3.12 0.25 -10.83
N LYS A 111 2.70 -0.81 -11.50
CA LYS A 111 1.98 -1.94 -10.90
C LYS A 111 2.96 -3.05 -10.59
N PHE A 112 2.89 -3.57 -9.38
CA PHE A 112 3.75 -4.63 -8.87
C PHE A 112 2.93 -5.85 -8.53
N ARG A 113 3.35 -7.01 -9.06
CA ARG A 113 2.84 -8.32 -8.67
C ARG A 113 3.99 -9.10 -8.01
N PRO A 114 3.99 -9.24 -6.68
CA PRO A 114 5.12 -9.82 -5.97
C PRO A 114 5.20 -11.33 -6.13
N PHE A 115 6.42 -11.86 -6.15
CA PHE A 115 6.73 -13.28 -6.00
C PHE A 115 7.95 -13.46 -5.10
N GLN A 116 8.14 -14.67 -4.59
CA GLN A 116 9.27 -14.98 -3.71
C GLN A 116 9.78 -16.39 -3.95
N PHE A 117 11.05 -16.60 -3.61
CA PHE A 117 11.67 -17.91 -3.54
C PHE A 117 11.93 -18.27 -2.08
N MET A 118 11.51 -19.46 -1.68
CA MET A 118 11.67 -19.98 -0.31
C MET A 118 12.53 -21.23 -0.33
N GLU A 119 13.45 -21.36 0.63
CA GLU A 119 14.28 -22.54 0.80
C GLU A 119 13.70 -23.42 1.91
N ASN A 120 13.29 -24.64 1.54
CA ASN A 120 12.80 -25.66 2.46
C ASN A 120 13.77 -26.84 2.43
N GLU A 121 14.59 -27.02 3.48
CA GLU A 121 15.58 -28.09 3.75
C GLU A 121 16.52 -28.52 2.59
N THR A 122 15.98 -28.89 1.43
CA THR A 122 16.68 -29.36 0.23
C THR A 122 16.19 -28.74 -1.10
N HIS A 123 15.07 -28.01 -1.12
CA HIS A 123 14.46 -27.49 -2.34
C HIS A 123 14.17 -25.98 -2.26
N ILE A 124 14.26 -25.31 -3.40
CA ILE A 124 13.84 -23.91 -3.56
C ILE A 124 12.48 -23.91 -4.24
N GLU A 125 11.49 -23.37 -3.55
CA GLU A 125 10.12 -23.25 -4.03
C GLU A 125 9.83 -21.83 -4.51
N TYR A 126 9.13 -21.71 -5.63
CA TYR A 126 8.64 -20.46 -6.17
C TYR A 126 7.19 -20.23 -5.73
N GLN A 127 6.89 -19.04 -5.24
CA GLN A 127 5.54 -18.66 -4.85
C GLN A 127 5.19 -17.25 -5.32
N GLU A 128 4.08 -17.12 -6.05
CA GLU A 128 3.46 -15.83 -6.32
C GLU A 128 2.59 -15.38 -5.15
N LYS A 129 2.58 -14.07 -4.91
CA LYS A 129 1.65 -13.46 -3.95
C LYS A 129 0.45 -12.94 -4.71
N GLU A 130 -0.75 -13.20 -4.17
CA GLU A 130 -2.01 -12.89 -4.85
C GLU A 130 -2.29 -11.37 -4.92
N GLU A 131 -1.79 -10.60 -3.95
CA GLU A 131 -2.07 -9.16 -3.87
C GLU A 131 -1.04 -8.35 -4.69
N ALA A 132 -1.49 -7.86 -5.85
CA ALA A 132 -0.80 -6.80 -6.57
C ALA A 132 -1.04 -5.44 -5.91
N PHE A 133 -0.06 -4.54 -6.02
CA PHE A 133 -0.16 -3.17 -5.53
C PHE A 133 0.39 -2.19 -6.56
N THR A 134 0.04 -0.92 -6.43
CA THR A 134 0.50 0.15 -7.33
C THR A 134 1.19 1.26 -6.55
N ASN A 135 2.24 1.81 -7.14
CA ASN A 135 2.88 3.04 -6.67
C ASN A 135 2.97 4.04 -7.83
N ARG A 136 3.12 5.32 -7.49
CA ARG A 136 3.42 6.36 -8.47
C ARG A 136 4.81 6.14 -9.07
N GLY A 137 4.89 6.16 -10.40
CA GLY A 137 6.14 6.17 -11.13
C GLY A 137 6.81 7.53 -11.03
N ILE A 138 8.13 7.54 -10.92
CA ILE A 138 8.90 8.77 -10.80
C ILE A 138 9.53 9.10 -12.14
N TYR A 139 8.96 10.07 -12.85
CA TYR A 139 9.53 10.60 -14.07
C TYR A 139 10.90 11.21 -13.80
N ARG A 140 11.90 10.86 -14.61
CA ARG A 140 13.26 11.42 -14.52
C ARG A 140 13.66 12.18 -15.77
N SER A 141 13.41 11.59 -16.93
CA SER A 141 13.68 12.20 -18.23
C SER A 141 12.80 11.56 -19.29
N LEU A 142 12.92 12.02 -20.52
CA LEU A 142 12.24 11.42 -21.68
C LEU A 142 12.56 9.92 -21.84
N PHE A 143 13.77 9.51 -21.45
CA PHE A 143 14.24 8.14 -21.67
C PHE A 143 14.21 7.23 -20.43
N LEU A 144 13.78 7.77 -19.29
CA LEU A 144 14.02 7.12 -18.00
C LEU A 144 12.96 7.50 -16.96
N MET A 145 12.44 6.50 -16.27
CA MET A 145 11.63 6.66 -15.06
C MET A 145 12.06 5.66 -13.98
N PHE A 146 11.69 5.90 -12.73
CA PHE A 146 11.95 4.98 -11.61
C PHE A 146 10.66 4.46 -10.99
N CYS A 147 10.68 3.19 -10.57
CA CYS A 147 9.68 2.60 -9.69
C CYS A 147 10.31 2.32 -8.33
N GLU A 148 9.69 2.76 -7.24
CA GLU A 148 10.16 2.50 -5.88
C GLU A 148 9.35 1.37 -5.24
N ILE A 149 10.06 0.36 -4.73
CA ILE A 149 9.46 -0.72 -3.95
C ILE A 149 9.19 -0.19 -2.55
N PRO A 150 7.94 -0.31 -2.04
CA PRO A 150 7.61 0.18 -0.72
C PRO A 150 8.33 -0.66 0.33
N ASP A 151 8.83 0.00 1.39
CA ASP A 151 9.39 -0.72 2.53
C ASP A 151 8.31 -1.62 3.14
N SER A 152 8.46 -2.93 2.96
CA SER A 152 7.55 -3.91 3.56
C SER A 152 7.54 -3.69 5.07
N ARG A 153 6.37 -3.29 5.61
CA ARG A 153 6.14 -3.17 7.07
C ARG A 153 6.28 -4.53 7.78
N SER A 154 6.47 -5.63 7.03
CA SER A 154 6.71 -6.99 7.52
C SER A 154 8.17 -7.26 7.93
N ARG A 155 8.92 -6.25 8.39
CA ARG A 155 10.17 -6.50 9.13
C ARG A 155 9.95 -7.05 10.55
N ARG A 156 8.71 -7.32 10.96
CA ARG A 156 8.42 -8.04 12.21
C ARG A 156 8.40 -9.56 12.05
N SER A 157 8.31 -10.07 10.82
CA SER A 157 8.42 -11.50 10.52
C SER A 157 8.94 -11.68 9.10
N ALA A 158 10.23 -11.41 8.87
CA ALA A 158 10.88 -11.96 7.70
C ALA A 158 10.88 -13.48 7.90
N ASP A 159 10.00 -14.17 7.18
CA ASP A 159 10.00 -15.61 7.16
C ASP A 159 11.41 -16.07 6.79
N LEU A 160 12.06 -16.76 7.73
CA LEU A 160 13.48 -17.09 7.65
C LEU A 160 13.80 -17.96 6.43
N SER A 161 12.76 -18.54 5.81
CA SER A 161 12.79 -19.34 4.59
C SER A 161 12.98 -18.51 3.31
N THR A 162 12.59 -17.22 3.26
CA THR A 162 12.60 -16.45 2.00
C THR A 162 14.02 -16.09 1.58
N ILE A 163 14.50 -16.57 0.44
CA ILE A 163 15.88 -16.38 -0.05
C ILE A 163 16.01 -15.27 -1.09
N ALA A 164 14.97 -15.03 -1.87
CA ALA A 164 14.92 -13.99 -2.88
C ALA A 164 13.49 -13.47 -3.01
N ASN A 165 13.35 -12.19 -3.32
CA ASN A 165 12.06 -11.55 -3.60
C ASN A 165 12.09 -11.04 -5.04
N GLY A 166 10.96 -11.06 -5.71
CA GLY A 166 10.84 -10.50 -7.04
C GLY A 166 9.49 -9.87 -7.28
N TYR A 167 9.42 -9.14 -8.38
CA TYR A 167 8.21 -8.45 -8.82
C TYR A 167 8.08 -8.59 -10.32
N PHE A 168 6.88 -8.92 -10.79
CA PHE A 168 6.46 -8.56 -12.14
C PHE A 168 5.96 -7.12 -12.11
N ILE A 169 6.45 -6.30 -13.04
CA ILE A 169 6.24 -4.87 -13.05
C ILE A 169 5.68 -4.47 -14.40
N SER A 170 4.56 -3.76 -14.38
CA SER A 170 4.00 -3.13 -15.57
C SER A 170 3.79 -1.64 -15.34
N ILE A 171 3.96 -0.87 -16.41
CA ILE A 171 3.97 0.59 -16.35
C ILE A 171 2.78 1.13 -17.11
N SER A 172 2.16 2.19 -16.60
CA SER A 172 1.02 2.83 -17.23
C SER A 172 1.12 4.36 -17.13
N ASN A 173 0.61 5.05 -18.15
CA ASN A 173 0.48 6.49 -18.18
C ASN A 173 -0.89 6.99 -17.65
N ASP A 174 -1.87 6.09 -17.51
CA ASP A 174 -3.25 6.42 -17.11
C ASP A 174 -3.78 5.58 -15.93
N GLY A 175 -3.01 4.59 -15.48
CA GLY A 175 -3.40 3.65 -14.43
C GLY A 175 -4.35 2.54 -14.89
N LEU A 176 -4.66 2.45 -16.18
CA LEU A 176 -5.59 1.47 -16.76
C LEU A 176 -4.89 0.60 -17.82
N ASN A 177 -4.19 1.22 -18.75
CA ASN A 177 -3.48 0.57 -19.83
C ASN A 177 -2.02 0.36 -19.43
N PHE A 178 -1.66 -0.91 -19.21
CA PHE A 178 -0.33 -1.29 -18.74
C PHE A 178 0.49 -1.95 -19.85
N THR A 179 1.80 -1.77 -19.79
CA THR A 179 2.76 -2.50 -20.61
C THR A 179 2.75 -3.99 -20.31
N GLU A 180 3.43 -4.77 -21.15
CA GLU A 180 3.86 -6.12 -20.79
C GLU A 180 4.68 -6.11 -19.49
N GLU A 181 4.62 -7.23 -18.78
CA GLU A 181 5.28 -7.38 -17.47
C GLU A 181 6.80 -7.58 -17.61
N LEU A 182 7.55 -6.84 -16.81
CA LEU A 182 8.99 -6.98 -16.62
C LEU A 182 9.24 -7.71 -15.30
N ALA A 183 10.08 -8.74 -15.32
CA ALA A 183 10.47 -9.44 -14.11
C ALA A 183 11.76 -8.85 -13.52
N VAL A 184 11.73 -8.51 -12.23
CA VAL A 184 12.93 -8.22 -11.45
C VAL A 184 13.06 -9.20 -10.28
N VAL A 185 14.28 -9.63 -9.99
CA VAL A 185 14.58 -10.43 -8.80
C VAL A 185 15.69 -9.78 -7.97
N SER A 186 15.47 -9.72 -6.66
CA SER A 186 16.41 -9.24 -5.66
C SER A 186 16.87 -10.40 -4.79
N PHE A 187 18.16 -10.66 -4.77
CA PHE A 187 18.78 -11.73 -3.97
C PHE A 187 20.17 -11.33 -3.46
N ASP A 188 20.75 -12.10 -2.55
CA ASP A 188 22.14 -11.92 -2.11
C ASP A 188 23.04 -12.81 -2.97
N ALA A 189 23.84 -12.21 -3.87
CA ALA A 189 24.69 -12.96 -4.80
C ALA A 189 25.91 -13.64 -4.13
N ARG A 190 26.10 -13.44 -2.82
CA ARG A 190 27.03 -14.24 -2.03
C ARG A 190 26.45 -15.60 -1.67
N CYS A 191 25.12 -15.73 -1.64
CA CYS A 191 24.44 -16.95 -1.19
C CYS A 191 23.69 -17.68 -2.31
N TYR A 192 23.23 -16.96 -3.34
CA TYR A 192 22.32 -17.49 -4.34
C TYR A 192 22.65 -16.96 -5.74
N SER A 193 22.17 -17.67 -6.76
CA SER A 193 22.19 -17.25 -8.15
C SER A 193 20.81 -17.46 -8.76
N CYS A 194 20.19 -16.38 -9.24
CA CYS A 194 18.84 -16.41 -9.79
C CYS A 194 18.82 -16.04 -11.28
N ASN A 195 17.93 -16.69 -12.03
CA ASN A 195 17.70 -16.48 -13.44
C ASN A 195 16.21 -16.19 -13.69
N ILE A 196 15.92 -15.10 -14.39
CA ILE A 196 14.54 -14.67 -14.71
C ILE A 196 13.97 -15.32 -15.98
N THR A 197 14.80 -15.77 -16.93
CA THR A 197 14.34 -16.44 -18.16
C THR A 197 13.70 -17.80 -17.87
N GLY A 198 14.06 -18.42 -16.74
CA GLY A 198 13.44 -19.65 -16.24
C GLY A 198 12.84 -19.51 -14.83
N VAL A 199 12.71 -18.27 -14.32
CA VAL A 199 12.23 -17.92 -12.97
C VAL A 199 12.70 -18.93 -11.91
N CYS A 200 14.01 -19.02 -11.72
CA CYS A 200 14.63 -19.99 -10.82
C CYS A 200 15.77 -19.37 -10.01
N CYS A 201 16.04 -19.96 -8.85
CA CYS A 201 17.18 -19.61 -8.00
C CYS A 201 17.90 -20.88 -7.57
N THR A 202 19.20 -20.80 -7.40
CA THR A 202 20.06 -21.87 -6.90
C THR A 202 20.95 -21.35 -5.77
N LYS A 203 21.38 -22.24 -4.88
CA LYS A 203 22.27 -21.92 -3.78
C LYS A 203 23.72 -21.95 -4.24
N GLU A 204 24.48 -20.91 -3.87
CA GLU A 204 25.93 -20.84 -4.06
C GLU A 204 26.61 -20.89 -2.68
N TYR A 205 27.39 -21.93 -2.43
CA TYR A 205 28.10 -22.14 -1.16
C TYR A 205 29.38 -21.29 -1.07
N LYS A 206 29.27 -19.96 -1.20
CA LYS A 206 30.40 -19.06 -0.99
C LYS A 206 30.63 -18.84 0.51
N LEU A 207 31.89 -18.79 0.91
CA LEU A 207 32.32 -18.65 2.30
C LEU A 207 31.77 -17.37 2.98
N ASP A 208 31.48 -16.34 2.19
CA ASP A 208 31.04 -15.02 2.67
C ASP A 208 29.51 -14.87 2.75
N CYS A 209 28.75 -15.95 2.53
CA CYS A 209 27.30 -15.93 2.73
C CYS A 209 27.00 -15.71 4.23
N PRO A 210 26.26 -14.64 4.60
CA PRO A 210 25.97 -14.38 6.00
C PRO A 210 25.18 -15.55 6.60
N LEU A 211 25.68 -16.16 7.67
CA LEU A 211 24.95 -17.18 8.39
C LEU A 211 23.64 -16.55 8.91
N ARG A 212 22.49 -17.01 8.38
CA ARG A 212 21.18 -16.64 8.92
C ARG A 212 21.14 -17.11 10.36
N LYS A 213 21.04 -16.18 11.30
CA LYS A 213 20.73 -16.53 12.70
C LYS A 213 19.34 -17.13 12.69
N ILE A 214 19.27 -18.47 12.75
CA ILE A 214 18.05 -19.16 13.10
C ILE A 214 17.67 -18.62 14.47
N LYS A 215 16.58 -17.88 14.55
CA LYS A 215 15.88 -17.75 15.82
C LYS A 215 15.35 -19.14 16.09
N VAL A 216 16.15 -19.94 16.80
CA VAL A 216 15.59 -21.07 17.53
C VAL A 216 14.57 -20.40 18.43
N ALA A 217 13.28 -20.63 18.16
CA ALA A 217 12.31 -20.44 19.20
C ALA A 217 12.83 -21.35 20.31
N ASP A 218 13.42 -20.76 21.35
CA ASP A 218 13.55 -21.47 22.60
C ASP A 218 12.13 -21.98 22.85
N ASP A 219 11.95 -23.31 22.84
CA ASP A 219 10.77 -23.89 23.46
C ASP A 219 10.65 -23.16 24.78
N GLU A 220 9.57 -22.39 24.97
CA GLU A 220 9.21 -21.94 26.30
C GLU A 220 9.03 -23.24 27.07
N ASP A 221 10.11 -23.64 27.75
CA ASP A 221 10.07 -24.57 28.86
C ASP A 221 8.85 -24.13 29.64
N ASN A 222 7.88 -25.04 29.77
CA ASN A 222 6.62 -24.84 30.46
C ASN A 222 6.91 -24.78 31.97
N THR A 223 7.80 -23.87 32.32
CA THR A 223 8.11 -23.40 33.64
C THR A 223 7.03 -22.38 33.91
N ILE A 224 6.04 -22.83 34.67
CA ILE A 224 5.07 -22.00 35.34
C ILE A 224 5.86 -20.87 36.03
N ASN A 225 5.90 -19.71 35.40
CA ASN A 225 6.43 -18.49 35.99
C ASN A 225 5.46 -18.09 37.10
N ILE A 226 5.68 -18.62 38.30
CA ILE A 226 5.20 -17.99 39.53
C ILE A 226 6.08 -16.74 39.70
N GLY A 227 5.74 -15.69 38.95
CA GLY A 227 6.22 -14.34 39.19
C GLY A 227 5.70 -13.91 40.56
N ILE A 228 6.46 -14.21 41.61
CA ILE A 228 6.23 -13.61 42.92
C ILE A 228 6.60 -12.14 42.75
N GLY A 229 5.58 -11.33 42.44
CA GLY A 229 5.63 -9.89 42.68
C GLY A 229 5.98 -9.68 44.15
N ILE A 230 7.23 -9.34 44.41
CA ILE A 230 7.78 -9.06 45.75
C ILE A 230 6.99 -7.93 46.45
N GLY A 231 6.16 -7.17 45.72
CA GLY A 231 5.25 -6.17 46.28
C GLY A 231 3.98 -6.70 46.97
N VAL A 232 3.39 -7.83 46.55
CA VAL A 232 2.08 -8.26 47.09
C VAL A 232 2.25 -9.16 48.30
N GLY A 233 3.24 -10.06 48.28
CA GLY A 233 3.54 -10.96 49.40
C GLY A 233 3.95 -10.22 50.67
N VAL A 234 4.76 -9.16 50.55
CA VAL A 234 5.18 -8.34 51.70
C VAL A 234 3.99 -7.59 52.30
N VAL A 235 3.07 -7.08 51.49
CA VAL A 235 1.86 -6.38 51.99
C VAL A 235 0.93 -7.35 52.72
N VAL A 236 0.74 -8.58 52.21
CA VAL A 236 -0.08 -9.61 52.86
C VAL A 236 0.57 -10.12 54.15
N ILE A 237 1.90 -10.34 54.16
CA ILE A 237 2.64 -10.75 55.36
C ILE A 237 2.60 -9.66 56.44
N LEU A 238 2.76 -8.38 56.06
CA LEU A 238 2.64 -7.26 57.01
C LEU A 238 1.20 -7.10 57.52
N PHE A 239 0.18 -7.35 56.70
CA PHE A 239 -1.22 -7.37 57.15
C PHE A 239 -1.50 -8.52 58.12
N ILE A 240 -1.05 -9.74 57.81
CA ILE A 240 -1.22 -10.91 58.68
C ILE A 240 -0.45 -10.73 59.98
N ALA A 241 0.79 -10.22 59.93
CA ALA A 241 1.57 -9.90 61.13
C ALA A 241 0.91 -8.81 61.97
N GLY A 242 0.32 -7.78 61.34
CA GLY A 242 -0.45 -6.74 62.01
C GLY A 242 -1.73 -7.26 62.68
N VAL A 243 -2.49 -8.12 61.99
CA VAL A 243 -3.69 -8.76 62.54
C VAL A 243 -3.32 -9.71 63.69
N MET A 244 -2.24 -10.48 63.55
CA MET A 244 -1.72 -11.34 64.61
C MET A 244 -1.21 -10.53 65.82
N PHE A 245 -0.54 -9.40 65.61
CA PHE A 245 -0.10 -8.51 66.69
C PHE A 245 -1.29 -7.89 67.45
N VAL A 246 -2.35 -7.49 66.73
CA VAL A 246 -3.60 -7.01 67.35
C VAL A 246 -4.30 -8.15 68.10
N TYR A 247 -4.36 -9.35 67.52
CA TYR A 247 -4.93 -10.54 68.18
C TYR A 247 -4.15 -10.91 69.45
N PHE A 248 -2.82 -10.90 69.41
CA PHE A 248 -1.97 -11.15 70.58
C PHE A 248 -2.06 -10.04 71.63
N ARG A 249 -2.18 -8.76 71.27
CA ARG A 249 -2.49 -7.70 72.24
C ARG A 249 -3.88 -7.86 72.86
N LYS A 250 -4.86 -8.34 72.09
CA LYS A 250 -6.23 -8.62 72.58
C LYS A 250 -6.26 -9.86 73.48
N ARG A 251 -5.37 -10.82 73.26
CA ARG A 251 -5.17 -12.02 74.09
C ARG A 251 -4.41 -11.71 75.38
N ASN A 252 -3.36 -10.89 75.33
CA ASN A 252 -2.64 -10.43 76.53
C ASN A 252 -3.45 -9.49 77.42
N LYS A 253 -4.49 -8.82 76.90
CA LYS A 253 -5.47 -8.10 77.73
C LYS A 253 -6.49 -9.00 78.44
N LYS A 254 -6.57 -10.30 78.11
CA LYS A 254 -7.50 -11.25 78.74
C LYS A 254 -6.88 -12.09 79.87
N THR A 255 -5.59 -11.95 80.15
CA THR A 255 -4.89 -12.79 81.15
C THR A 255 -4.47 -12.03 82.42
N HIS A 256 -5.16 -10.94 82.78
CA HIS A 256 -5.09 -10.37 84.13
C HIS A 256 -6.41 -9.67 84.49
N ARG A 257 -7.37 -10.43 85.01
CA ARG A 257 -8.26 -10.00 86.10
C ARG A 257 -8.87 -11.24 86.73
N GLY A 258 -8.28 -11.63 87.86
CA GLY A 258 -8.88 -12.57 88.78
C GLY A 258 -10.23 -12.06 89.25
N TYR A 259 -11.11 -13.01 89.49
CA TYR A 259 -12.36 -12.87 90.19
C TYR A 259 -12.05 -12.72 91.69
N ASP A 260 -12.43 -11.60 92.32
CA ASP A 260 -12.65 -11.53 93.76
C ASP A 260 -13.67 -10.43 94.12
N PHE A 261 -14.24 -10.60 95.30
CA PHE A 261 -15.62 -10.45 95.74
C PHE A 261 -16.10 -9.03 96.10
N SER A 262 -17.43 -8.89 96.11
CA SER A 262 -18.25 -7.96 96.92
C SER A 262 -18.48 -6.52 96.43
N LYS A 263 -19.76 -6.24 96.11
CA LYS A 263 -20.36 -4.91 95.94
C LYS A 263 -21.42 -4.69 97.03
N GLU A 264 -21.12 -3.79 97.96
CA GLU A 264 -22.04 -2.85 98.60
C GLU A 264 -21.66 -1.47 98.00
N HIS A 265 -22.51 -0.47 97.75
CA HIS A 265 -23.80 -0.12 98.30
C HIS A 265 -24.37 1.06 97.47
N ILE A 266 -25.69 1.23 97.58
CA ILE A 266 -26.47 2.49 97.47
C ILE A 266 -27.00 2.91 96.09
N ALA A 267 -28.33 3.02 96.10
CA ALA A 267 -29.27 3.41 95.07
C ALA A 267 -29.70 4.89 95.21
N MET A 268 -30.55 5.29 94.26
CA MET A 268 -31.54 6.40 94.23
C MET A 268 -31.32 7.26 92.97
N SER A 269 -32.33 7.61 92.18
CA SER A 269 -33.74 7.86 92.51
C SER A 269 -34.62 7.68 91.27
N ASP A 270 -35.77 7.01 91.49
CA ASP A 270 -37.17 7.27 91.11
C ASP A 270 -37.50 8.00 89.77
N THR A 271 -38.62 7.72 89.08
CA THR A 271 -39.95 7.43 89.62
C THR A 271 -40.88 6.90 88.51
N GLN A 272 -41.61 5.81 88.85
CA GLN A 272 -43.06 5.56 88.64
C GLN A 272 -43.67 5.63 87.22
N LYS A 273 -44.16 4.49 86.70
CA LYS A 273 -45.53 3.88 86.84
C LYS A 273 -46.42 4.32 85.65
N ASP A 274 -47.25 3.48 85.03
CA ASP A 274 -48.02 2.35 85.54
C ASP A 274 -48.51 1.46 84.38
N GLN A 275 -48.84 0.20 84.75
CA GLN A 275 -49.92 -0.66 84.22
C GLN A 275 -49.83 -1.13 82.75
N GLN A 276 -49.48 -2.38 82.42
CA GLN A 276 -50.20 -3.65 82.64
C GLN A 276 -51.72 -3.59 82.45
N LEU A 277 -52.24 -4.29 81.44
CA LEU A 277 -53.01 -5.53 81.62
C LEU A 277 -53.34 -6.23 80.29
N GLN A 278 -53.24 -7.57 80.33
CA GLN A 278 -54.13 -8.57 79.70
C GLN A 278 -54.12 -8.72 78.17
N GLU A 279 -54.08 -9.92 77.58
CA GLU A 279 -54.33 -11.31 78.04
C GLU A 279 -53.28 -12.28 77.45
#